data_AF-A0A1V5LLK0-F1
#
_entry.id   AF-A0A1V5LLK0-F1
#
_cell.length_a   1.000
_cell.length_b   1.000
_cell.length_c   1.000
_cell.angle_alpha   90.00
_cell.angle_beta   90.00
_cell.angle_gamma   90.00
#
_symmetry.space_group_name_H-M   'P 1'
#
loop_
_entity.id
_entity.type
_entity.pdbx_description
1 polymer ?
#
loop_
_entity_poly.entity_id
_entity_poly.type
_entity_poly.pdbx_seq_one_letter_code
_entity_poly.pdbx_strand_id
1 'polypeptide(L)' 'MIGIGGIATAEDALEFIIAGAAAVQIGTAGFVHPDAALRVVEGLEDFCRREGLANLAQLRGSLQL' A
#
# COMPACT_ATOMS: atom_id res chain seq x y z
N MET A 1 -6.48 5.16 10.18
CA MET A 1 -5.12 5.04 10.75
C MET A 1 -4.10 5.24 9.64
N ILE A 2 -2.89 5.74 9.95
CA ILE A 2 -1.78 5.82 8.99
C ILE A 2 -0.77 4.73 9.35
N GLY A 3 -0.47 3.82 8.43
CA GLY A 3 0.58 2.81 8.58
C GLY A 3 1.95 3.39 8.29
N ILE A 4 2.93 3.17 9.17
CA ILE A 4 4.28 3.73 9.06
C ILE A 4 5.30 2.65 9.38
N GLY A 5 6.32 2.52 8.53
CA GLY A 5 7.49 1.70 8.76
C GLY A 5 7.58 0.48 7.84
N GLY A 6 8.76 0.29 7.23
CA GLY A 6 9.07 -0.90 6.42
C GLY A 6 8.49 -0.94 5.01
N ILE A 7 7.72 0.06 4.59
CA ILE A 7 7.02 0.05 3.29
C ILE A 7 7.99 0.46 2.17
N ALA A 8 8.30 -0.49 1.29
CA ALA A 8 9.16 -0.30 0.12
C ALA A 8 8.49 -0.74 -1.19
N THR A 9 7.44 -1.57 -1.11
CA THR A 9 6.72 -2.15 -2.24
C THR A 9 5.21 -1.93 -2.14
N ALA A 10 4.49 -2.22 -3.23
CA ALA A 10 3.03 -2.15 -3.24
C ALA A 10 2.41 -3.23 -2.33
N GLU A 11 3.05 -4.39 -2.28
CA GLU A 11 2.69 -5.51 -1.41
C GLU A 11 2.76 -5.11 0.08
N ASP A 12 3.86 -4.48 0.51
CA ASP A 12 3.98 -3.98 1.89
C ASP A 12 2.82 -3.01 2.21
N ALA A 13 2.56 -2.06 1.31
CA ALA A 13 1.48 -1.09 1.49
C ALA A 13 0.10 -1.78 1.57
N LEU A 14 -0.11 -2.81 0.77
CA LEU A 14 -1.35 -3.59 0.74
C LEU A 14 -1.57 -4.33 2.07
N GLU A 15 -0.53 -4.91 2.66
CA GLU A 15 -0.60 -5.57 3.97
C GLU A 15 -1.09 -4.59 5.05
N PHE A 16 -0.54 -3.37 5.09
CA PHE A 16 -1.00 -2.34 6.01
C PHE A 16 -2.46 -1.95 5.77
N ILE A 17 -2.88 -1.81 4.51
CA ILE A 17 -4.26 -1.48 4.17
C ILE A 17 -5.20 -2.60 4.64
N ILE A 18 -4.88 -3.86 4.31
CA ILE A 18 -5.64 -5.05 4.72
C ILE A 18 -5.74 -5.15 6.24
N ALA A 19 -4.67 -4.80 6.96
CA ALA A 19 -4.66 -4.71 8.43
C ALA A 19 -5.49 -3.54 8.99
N GLY A 20 -5.93 -2.60 8.16
CA GLY A 20 -6.84 -1.51 8.54
C GLY A 20 -6.32 -0.09 8.31
N ALA A 21 -5.12 0.08 7.74
CA ALA A 21 -4.60 1.40 7.41
C ALA A 21 -5.45 2.08 6.33
N ALA A 22 -5.70 3.38 6.51
CA ALA A 22 -6.39 4.21 5.52
C ALA A 22 -5.40 4.95 4.61
N ALA A 23 -4.15 5.09 5.07
CA ALA A 23 -3.04 5.65 4.33
C ALA A 23 -1.75 5.00 4.83
N VAL A 24 -0.69 5.09 4.04
CA VAL A 24 0.64 4.59 4.39
C VAL A 24 1.70 5.66 4.15
N GLN A 25 2.79 5.63 4.92
CA GLN A 25 3.93 6.52 4.76
C GLN A 25 5.18 5.76 4.33
N ILE A 26 5.86 6.31 3.35
CA ILE A 26 7.18 5.82 2.91
C ILE A 26 8.27 6.70 3.55
N GLY A 27 9.18 6.06 4.26
CA GLY A 27 10.32 6.70 4.93
C GLY A 27 11.63 6.30 4.28
N THR A 28 12.33 5.33 4.88
CA THR A 28 13.68 4.89 4.48
C THR A 28 13.80 4.56 2.99
N ALA A 29 12.79 3.92 2.39
CA ALA A 29 12.81 3.57 0.97
C ALA A 29 12.93 4.81 0.06
N GLY A 30 12.39 5.96 0.46
CA GLY A 30 12.50 7.23 -0.28
C GLY A 30 13.92 7.78 -0.35
N PHE A 31 14.79 7.44 0.61
CA PHE A 31 16.21 7.83 0.57
C PHE A 31 17.05 6.97 -0.37
N VAL A 32 16.65 5.70 -0.56
CA VAL A 32 17.31 4.78 -1.49
C VAL A 32 16.81 5.01 -2.92
N HIS A 33 15.49 5.18 -3.06
CA HIS A 33 14.80 5.40 -4.31
C HIS A 33 13.87 6.61 -4.17
N PRO A 34 14.24 7.80 -4.70
CA PRO A 34 13.41 9.01 -4.60
C PRO A 34 11.99 8.85 -5.16
N ASP A 35 11.80 7.91 -6.09
CA ASP A 35 10.53 7.56 -6.73
C ASP A 35 9.81 6.37 -6.07
N ALA A 36 10.24 5.91 -4.90
CA ALA A 36 9.62 4.78 -4.20
C ALA A 36 8.10 4.96 -4.02
N ALA A 37 7.64 6.17 -3.70
CA ALA A 37 6.22 6.47 -3.56
C ALA A 37 5.43 6.31 -4.86
N LEU A 38 6.00 6.72 -5.99
CA LEU A 38 5.37 6.54 -7.29
C LEU A 38 5.27 5.05 -7.64
N ARG A 39 6.35 4.29 -7.44
CA ARG A 39 6.36 2.83 -7.67
C ARG A 39 5.30 2.10 -6.84
N VAL A 40 5.16 2.46 -5.57
CA VAL A 40 4.14 1.88 -4.69
C VAL A 40 2.74 2.21 -5.19
N VAL A 41 2.48 3.46 -5.60
CA VAL A 41 1.19 3.85 -6.16
C VAL A 41 0.88 3.07 -7.44
N GLU A 42 1.83 3.00 -8.38
CA GLU A 42 1.68 2.26 -9.64
C GLU A 42 1.36 0.78 -9.40
N GLY A 43 2.08 0.13 -8.48
CA GLY A 43 1.82 -1.27 -8.13
C GLY A 43 0.47 -1.49 -7.45
N LEU A 44 0.01 -0.55 -6.61
CA LEU A 44 -1.32 -0.60 -6.00
C LEU A 44 -2.43 -0.40 -7.03
N GLU A 45 -2.24 0.47 -8.01
CA GLU A 45 -3.17 0.63 -9.13
C GLU A 45 -3.23 -0.62 -10.00
N ASP A 46 -2.09 -1.22 -10.31
CA ASP A 46 -2.00 -2.49 -11.04
C ASP A 46 -2.71 -3.61 -10.29
N PHE A 47 -2.52 -3.69 -8.97
CA PHE A 47 -3.26 -4.61 -8.12
C PHE A 47 -4.77 -4.40 -8.25
N CYS A 48 -5.26 -3.16 -8.11
CA CYS A 48 -6.68 -2.86 -8.24
C CYS A 48 -7.23 -3.25 -9.61
N ARG A 49 -6.49 -2.97 -10.70
CA ARG A 49 -6.87 -3.35 -12.06
C ARG A 49 -6.98 -4.87 -12.21
N ARG A 50 -6.01 -5.62 -11.70
CA ARG A 50 -5.95 -7.09 -11.79
C ARG A 50 -7.08 -7.76 -11.01
N GLU A 51 -7.40 -7.23 -9.84
CA GLU A 51 -8.45 -7.77 -8.96
C GLU A 51 -9.85 -7.19 -9.24
N GLY A 52 -9.99 -6.27 -10.20
CA GLY A 52 -11.26 -5.63 -10.52
C GLY A 52 -11.81 -4.73 -9.41
N LEU A 53 -10.94 -4.18 -8.57
CA LEU A 53 -11.30 -3.31 -7.45
C LEU A 53 -11.46 -1.87 -7.93
N ALA A 54 -12.56 -1.23 -7.53
CA ALA A 54 -12.81 0.18 -7.83
C ALA A 54 -12.01 1.11 -6.91
N ASN A 55 -11.69 0.65 -5.69
CA ASN A 55 -10.83 1.38 -4.76
C ASN A 55 -10.25 0.46 -3.67
N LEU A 56 -9.11 0.87 -3.10
CA LEU A 56 -8.43 0.16 -2.02
C LEU A 56 -9.23 0.10 -0.71
N ALA A 57 -10.24 0.96 -0.51
CA ALA A 57 -11.03 0.96 0.72
C ALA A 57 -11.84 -0.34 0.89
N GLN A 58 -12.09 -1.07 -0.21
CA GLN A 58 -12.71 -2.40 -0.18
C GLN A 58 -11.86 -3.45 0.53
N LEU A 59 -10.53 -3.27 0.58
CA LEU A 59 -9.60 -4.19 1.25
C LEU A 59 -9.35 -3.81 2.70
N ARG A 60 -9.69 -2.58 3.10
CA ARG A 60 -9.28 -2.06 4.39
C ARG A 60 -9.92 -2.84 5.55
N GLY A 61 -9.10 -3.47 6.38
CA GLY A 61 -9.57 -4.25 7.53
C GLY A 61 -10.23 -5.58 7.14
N SER A 62 -9.92 -6.11 5.95
CA SER A 62 -10.48 -7.38 5.47
C SER A 62 -9.81 -8.62 6.06
N LEU A 63 -8.70 -8.45 6.80
CA LEU A 63 -7.96 -9.55 7.40
C LEU A 63 -8.85 -10.39 8.35
N GLN A 64 -8.90 -11.69 8.12
CA GLN A 64 -9.52 -12.67 9.02
C GLN A 64 -8.42 -13.54 9.63
N LEU A 65 -8.38 -13.61 10.96
CA LEU A 65 -7.44 -14.42 11.75
C LEU A 65 -8.03 -15.79 12.08
#